data_AF-A0A2K8M234-F1
#
_entry.id   AF-A0A2K8M234-F1
#
_cell.length_a   1.000
_cell.length_b   1.000
_cell.length_c   1.000
_cell.angle_alpha   90.00
_cell.angle_beta   90.00
_cell.angle_gamma   90.00
#
_symmetry.space_group_name_H-M   'P 1'
#
loop_
_entity.id
_entity.type
_entity.pdbx_description
1 polymer ?
#
loop_
_entity_poly.entity_id
_entity_poly.type
_entity_poly.pdbx_seq_one_letter_code
_entity_poly.pdbx_strand_id
1 'polypeptide(L)'
;MSTHPLCLTCGTQYAAPRADCPICEDERQYVPPGGQKWTDLAALRSDGDLKPRVEEQGPGLIGIGSDPKFAIGQRALLVRAASGNFLWDCSAYLDDELIGKIAELGGITGIAISHPHYYTTMVEWAHAFDVPVYLHENDQQWIGRPDPSIELWTGTTLDVSPDLQLINLGVHFTGGTVMHWPDGEEGRGALLTGDIVQVVPDRTHVGFMYSYPNLIPERPSVVRHAAELLEPYAFDAIYGAWWDAIVRTDGHNVVQRSAKRYLTYVS
;
A
#
# COMPACT_ATOMS: atom_id res chain seq x y z
N MET A 1 1.06 -24.61 -3.21
CA MET A 1 1.68 -23.51 -2.44
C MET A 1 2.84 -22.96 -3.22
N SER A 2 2.96 -21.64 -3.28
CA SER A 2 3.88 -20.97 -4.18
C SER A 2 5.32 -21.04 -3.69
N THR A 3 6.21 -21.53 -4.55
CA THR A 3 7.67 -21.55 -4.36
C THR A 3 8.34 -20.45 -5.18
N HIS A 4 7.60 -19.41 -5.56
CA HIS A 4 8.15 -18.24 -6.24
C HIS A 4 9.03 -17.45 -5.27
N PRO A 5 10.20 -16.98 -5.73
CA PRO A 5 11.14 -16.26 -4.87
C PRO A 5 10.54 -14.96 -4.35
N LEU A 6 10.70 -14.78 -3.04
CA LEU A 6 10.26 -13.64 -2.27
C LEU A 6 11.49 -12.93 -1.68
N CYS A 7 11.63 -11.64 -1.96
CA CYS A 7 12.73 -10.85 -1.43
C CYS A 7 12.58 -10.73 0.11
N LEU A 8 13.61 -11.11 0.88
CA LEU A 8 13.58 -10.97 2.34
C LEU A 8 13.55 -9.51 2.83
N THR A 9 14.01 -8.57 2.00
CA THR A 9 14.10 -7.15 2.35
C THR A 9 12.81 -6.40 2.05
N CYS A 10 12.34 -6.43 0.80
CA CYS A 10 11.17 -5.67 0.37
C CYS A 10 9.88 -6.50 0.32
N GLY A 11 9.95 -7.83 0.33
CA GLY A 11 8.78 -8.70 0.27
C GLY A 11 8.18 -8.83 -1.13
N THR A 12 8.77 -8.24 -2.17
CA THR A 12 8.32 -8.43 -3.56
C THR A 12 8.57 -9.86 -4.02
N GLN A 13 7.54 -10.49 -4.60
CA GLN A 13 7.60 -11.80 -5.22
C GLN A 13 7.91 -11.68 -6.71
N TYR A 14 8.73 -12.60 -7.24
CA TYR A 14 9.09 -12.62 -8.67
C TYR A 14 8.72 -13.95 -9.34
N ALA A 15 8.49 -13.92 -10.65
CA ALA A 15 8.11 -15.10 -11.43
C ALA A 15 9.21 -16.19 -11.51
N ALA A 16 10.48 -15.83 -11.32
CA ALA A 16 11.60 -16.76 -11.41
C ALA A 16 12.74 -16.37 -10.45
N PRO A 17 13.57 -17.33 -10.01
CA PRO A 17 14.77 -17.06 -9.20
C PRO A 17 15.67 -16.01 -9.85
N ARG A 18 16.22 -15.12 -9.00
CA ARG A 18 17.05 -14.00 -9.45
C ARG A 18 18.13 -13.66 -8.41
N ALA A 19 19.20 -13.02 -8.85
CA ALA A 19 20.32 -12.63 -7.99
C ALA A 19 20.14 -11.21 -7.42
N ASP A 20 19.51 -10.34 -8.19
CA ASP A 20 19.21 -8.94 -7.92
C ASP A 20 17.74 -8.75 -7.51
N CYS A 21 17.39 -7.66 -6.83
CA CYS A 21 16.00 -7.28 -6.61
C CYS A 21 15.82 -5.85 -7.12
N PRO A 22 15.17 -5.63 -8.28
CA PRO A 22 15.01 -4.31 -8.90
C PRO A 22 14.39 -3.29 -7.95
N ILE A 23 13.45 -3.74 -7.12
CA ILE A 23 12.85 -2.91 -6.08
C ILE A 23 13.89 -2.47 -5.03
N CYS A 24 14.80 -3.35 -4.61
CA CYS A 24 15.85 -3.03 -3.63
C CYS A 24 17.03 -2.26 -4.24
N GLU A 25 17.31 -2.46 -5.53
CA GLU A 25 18.38 -1.74 -6.25
C GLU A 25 17.96 -0.33 -6.67
N ASP A 26 16.67 -0.05 -6.73
CA ASP A 26 16.15 1.30 -6.88
C ASP A 26 16.46 2.16 -5.65
N GLU A 27 16.81 3.43 -5.87
CA GLU A 27 17.20 4.39 -4.83
C GLU A 27 16.07 4.75 -3.84
N ARG A 28 14.86 4.26 -4.08
CA ARG A 28 13.72 4.38 -3.16
C ARG A 28 13.69 3.26 -2.13
N GLN A 29 14.61 2.32 -2.25
CA GLN A 29 14.89 1.25 -1.30
C GLN A 29 16.41 1.06 -1.15
N TYR A 30 16.84 -0.10 -0.67
CA TYR A 30 18.24 -0.44 -0.53
C TYR A 30 18.46 -1.96 -0.60
N VAL A 31 19.66 -2.34 -1.03
CA VAL A 31 20.20 -3.69 -0.82
C VAL A 31 20.85 -3.73 0.57
N PRO A 32 20.52 -4.69 1.45
CA PRO A 32 21.14 -4.79 2.76
C PRO A 32 22.66 -4.98 2.66
N PRO A 33 23.47 -4.57 3.66
CA PRO A 33 24.92 -4.76 3.66
C PRO A 33 25.36 -6.22 3.48
N GLY A 34 24.53 -7.18 3.90
CA GLY A 34 24.75 -8.61 3.72
C GLY A 34 24.34 -9.17 2.34
N GLY A 35 23.99 -8.30 1.39
CA GLY A 35 23.53 -8.66 0.06
C GLY A 35 22.06 -9.06 -0.02
N GLN A 36 21.63 -9.36 -1.25
CA GLN A 36 20.28 -9.79 -1.57
C GLN A 36 20.02 -11.21 -1.07
N LYS A 37 18.87 -11.42 -0.42
CA LYS A 37 18.44 -12.74 0.08
C LYS A 37 16.99 -13.03 -0.28
N TRP A 38 16.68 -14.32 -0.35
CA TRP A 38 15.42 -14.84 -0.88
C TRP A 38 14.84 -15.91 0.04
N THR A 39 13.51 -15.99 0.04
CA THR A 39 12.71 -17.08 0.63
C THR A 39 11.53 -17.38 -0.31
N ASP A 40 10.54 -18.14 0.13
CA ASP A 40 9.24 -18.28 -0.53
C ASP A 40 8.13 -18.44 0.53
N LEU A 41 6.86 -18.42 0.10
CA LEU A 41 5.73 -18.56 1.02
C LEU A 41 5.67 -19.94 1.68
N ALA A 42 6.13 -21.01 1.01
CA ALA A 42 6.12 -22.34 1.59
C ALA A 42 7.08 -22.42 2.79
N ALA A 43 8.28 -21.84 2.66
CA ALA A 43 9.26 -21.72 3.74
C ALA A 43 8.74 -20.84 4.89
N LEU A 44 8.18 -19.66 4.59
CA LEU A 44 7.63 -18.78 5.62
C LEU A 44 6.51 -19.43 6.44
N ARG A 45 5.66 -20.24 5.79
CA ARG A 45 4.63 -21.02 6.48
C ARG A 45 5.22 -22.15 7.31
N SER A 46 6.22 -22.88 6.79
CA SER A 46 6.80 -24.03 7.48
C SER A 46 7.64 -23.66 8.69
N ASP A 47 8.32 -22.52 8.65
CA ASP A 47 9.12 -22.01 9.78
C ASP A 47 8.21 -21.70 10.98
N GLY A 48 6.98 -21.26 10.71
CA GLY A 48 5.94 -21.06 11.72
C GLY A 48 6.15 -19.84 12.63
N ASP A 49 7.18 -19.03 12.35
CA ASP A 49 7.55 -17.85 13.12
C ASP A 49 6.58 -16.67 12.92
N LEU A 50 6.03 -16.52 11.71
CA LEU A 50 5.08 -15.46 11.38
C LEU A 50 3.66 -15.93 11.72
N LYS A 51 2.89 -15.07 12.40
CA LYS A 51 1.47 -15.30 12.70
C LYS A 51 0.59 -14.23 12.07
N PRO A 52 -0.60 -14.58 11.55
CA PRO A 52 -1.55 -13.59 11.06
C PRO A 52 -1.94 -12.58 12.13
N ARG A 53 -1.77 -11.29 11.83
CA ARG A 53 -2.29 -10.18 12.62
C ARG A 53 -3.46 -9.55 11.87
N VAL A 54 -4.64 -9.64 12.48
CA VAL A 54 -5.88 -9.08 11.94
C VAL A 54 -6.57 -8.33 13.07
N GLU A 55 -6.74 -7.01 12.93
CA GLU A 55 -7.32 -6.19 13.99
C GLU A 55 -8.07 -4.98 13.41
N GLU A 56 -9.13 -4.53 14.10
CA GLU A 56 -9.86 -3.34 13.67
C GLU A 56 -8.99 -2.08 13.78
N GLN A 57 -9.04 -1.25 12.73
CA GLN A 57 -8.29 0.00 12.64
C GLN A 57 -9.19 1.22 12.71
N GLY A 58 -10.47 1.09 12.41
CA GLY A 58 -11.48 2.15 12.45
C GLY A 58 -12.79 1.66 11.86
N PRO A 59 -13.84 2.50 11.82
CA PRO A 59 -15.14 2.11 11.28
C PRO A 59 -15.03 1.54 9.86
N GLY A 60 -15.34 0.23 9.72
CA GLY A 60 -15.28 -0.48 8.44
C GLY A 60 -13.86 -0.77 7.90
N LEU A 61 -12.81 -0.57 8.70
CA LEU A 61 -11.41 -0.83 8.31
C LEU A 61 -10.76 -1.86 9.21
N ILE A 62 -10.23 -2.92 8.59
CA ILE A 62 -9.51 -4.00 9.28
C ILE A 62 -8.07 -4.03 8.77
N GLY A 63 -7.12 -3.94 9.69
CA GLY A 63 -5.70 -4.05 9.41
C GLY A 63 -5.28 -5.50 9.28
N ILE A 64 -4.47 -5.80 8.26
CA ILE A 64 -3.97 -7.13 7.93
C ILE A 64 -2.45 -7.08 7.81
N GLY A 65 -1.78 -8.02 8.47
CA GLY A 65 -0.35 -8.26 8.32
C GLY A 65 0.11 -9.48 9.10
N SER A 66 1.36 -9.47 9.55
CA SER A 66 1.93 -10.53 10.39
C SER A 66 2.59 -9.97 11.66
N ASP A 67 2.67 -10.81 12.68
CA ASP A 67 3.51 -10.59 13.86
C ASP A 67 4.39 -11.83 14.12
N PRO A 68 5.74 -11.71 14.16
CA PRO A 68 6.52 -10.52 13.86
C PRO A 68 6.31 -9.98 12.43
N LYS A 69 6.73 -8.74 12.19
CA LYS A 69 6.69 -8.15 10.84
C LYS A 69 7.69 -8.84 9.91
N PHE A 70 7.31 -9.04 8.65
CA PHE A 70 8.18 -9.58 7.60
C PHE A 70 8.48 -8.52 6.52
N ALA A 71 9.71 -8.53 6.00
CA ALA A 71 10.21 -7.56 5.03
C ALA A 71 9.97 -6.10 5.49
N ILE A 72 9.34 -5.26 4.65
CA ILE A 72 9.01 -3.87 5.00
C ILE A 72 8.04 -3.85 6.21
N GLY A 73 7.10 -4.79 6.25
CA GLY A 73 6.19 -4.97 7.37
C GLY A 73 5.03 -3.97 7.41
N GLN A 74 4.62 -3.46 6.24
CA GLN A 74 3.43 -2.64 6.09
C GLN A 74 2.16 -3.43 6.45
N ARG A 75 1.13 -2.67 6.80
CA ARG A 75 -0.22 -3.15 7.07
C ARG A 75 -1.08 -2.90 5.82
N ALA A 76 -1.65 -3.98 5.29
CA ALA A 76 -2.74 -3.88 4.33
C ALA A 76 -4.06 -3.55 5.05
N LEU A 77 -5.01 -2.92 4.36
CA LEU A 77 -6.31 -2.57 4.92
C LEU A 77 -7.43 -3.23 4.12
N LEU A 78 -8.27 -4.01 4.79
CA LEU A 78 -9.55 -4.44 4.23
C LEU A 78 -10.57 -3.33 4.45
N VAL A 79 -10.98 -2.70 3.35
CA VAL A 79 -12.02 -1.67 3.28
C VAL A 79 -13.36 -2.35 3.10
N ARG A 80 -14.22 -2.29 4.12
CA ARG A 80 -15.56 -2.88 4.07
C ARG A 80 -16.56 -1.87 3.53
N ALA A 81 -16.44 -1.58 2.24
CA ALA A 81 -17.30 -0.63 1.53
C ALA A 81 -18.68 -1.25 1.23
N ALA A 82 -19.66 -0.42 0.87
CA ALA A 82 -21.01 -0.89 0.58
C ALA A 82 -21.05 -1.71 -0.72
N SER A 83 -20.15 -1.44 -1.66
CA SER A 83 -20.01 -2.20 -2.90
C SER A 83 -19.30 -3.55 -2.75
N GLY A 84 -18.74 -3.86 -1.58
CA GLY A 84 -17.91 -5.03 -1.34
C GLY A 84 -16.60 -4.71 -0.64
N ASN A 85 -15.87 -5.76 -0.25
CA ASN A 85 -14.62 -5.61 0.48
C ASN A 85 -13.45 -5.37 -0.49
N PHE A 86 -12.72 -4.27 -0.35
CA PHE A 86 -11.51 -4.02 -1.13
C PHE A 86 -10.27 -4.16 -0.26
N LEU A 87 -9.22 -4.79 -0.78
CA LEU A 87 -7.93 -4.81 -0.11
C LEU A 87 -7.07 -3.65 -0.63
N TRP A 88 -6.69 -2.75 0.27
CA TRP A 88 -5.74 -1.68 0.02
C TRP A 88 -4.35 -2.09 0.47
N ASP A 89 -3.39 -2.07 -0.47
CA ASP A 89 -2.06 -2.64 -0.36
C ASP A 89 -2.05 -4.16 -0.07
N CYS A 90 -0.89 -4.81 -0.16
CA CYS A 90 -0.74 -6.22 0.23
C CYS A 90 0.31 -6.37 1.31
N SER A 91 0.08 -7.31 2.24
CA SER A 91 1.13 -7.85 3.10
C SER A 91 1.76 -9.06 2.42
N ALA A 92 3.07 -9.22 2.54
CA ALA A 92 3.77 -10.33 1.88
C ALA A 92 3.41 -11.70 2.46
N TYR A 93 3.14 -11.79 3.77
CA TYR A 93 2.78 -13.05 4.41
C TYR A 93 1.32 -13.39 4.15
N LEU A 94 1.07 -14.63 3.71
CA LEU A 94 -0.26 -15.17 3.46
C LEU A 94 -0.27 -16.66 3.79
N ASP A 95 -1.13 -17.07 4.73
CA ASP A 95 -1.36 -18.47 5.10
C ASP A 95 -2.87 -18.82 5.05
N ASP A 96 -3.18 -20.11 5.22
CA ASP A 96 -4.57 -20.58 5.15
C ASP A 96 -5.42 -20.07 6.32
N GLU A 97 -4.80 -19.79 7.49
CA GLU A 97 -5.47 -19.17 8.64
C GLU A 97 -5.90 -17.73 8.31
N LEU A 98 -5.00 -16.92 7.75
CA LEU A 98 -5.29 -15.54 7.35
C LEU A 98 -6.36 -15.49 6.25
N ILE A 99 -6.27 -16.37 5.25
CA ILE A 99 -7.29 -16.49 4.21
C ILE A 99 -8.64 -16.81 4.83
N GLY A 100 -8.70 -17.77 5.76
CA GLY A 100 -9.91 -18.14 6.49
C GLY A 100 -10.54 -16.96 7.23
N LYS A 101 -9.73 -16.20 8.00
CA LYS A 101 -10.22 -15.01 8.73
C LYS A 101 -10.82 -13.96 7.80
N ILE A 102 -10.23 -13.74 6.63
CA ILE A 102 -10.73 -12.74 5.67
C ILE A 102 -11.98 -13.26 4.95
N ALA A 103 -12.06 -14.56 4.66
CA ALA A 103 -13.27 -15.17 4.13
C ALA A 103 -14.45 -15.03 5.10
N GLU A 104 -14.24 -15.21 6.40
CA GLU A 104 -15.25 -14.97 7.45
C GLU A 104 -15.70 -13.50 7.52
N LEU A 105 -14.85 -12.57 7.10
CA LEU A 105 -15.17 -11.13 7.00
C LEU A 105 -15.89 -10.76 5.69
N GLY A 106 -16.22 -11.73 4.84
CA GLY A 106 -16.91 -11.53 3.56
C GLY A 106 -16.02 -11.58 2.33
N GLY A 107 -14.75 -11.99 2.47
CA GLY A 107 -13.81 -12.12 1.36
C GLY A 107 -13.30 -10.77 0.84
N ILE A 108 -12.82 -10.77 -0.41
CA ILE A 108 -12.32 -9.60 -1.13
C ILE A 108 -13.03 -9.55 -2.49
N THR A 109 -13.28 -8.36 -3.01
CA THR A 109 -13.90 -8.08 -4.32
C THR A 109 -12.88 -7.51 -5.31
N GLY A 110 -11.84 -6.83 -4.82
CA GLY A 110 -10.74 -6.32 -5.61
C GLY A 110 -9.57 -5.89 -4.73
N ILE A 111 -8.39 -5.79 -5.33
CA ILE A 111 -7.17 -5.36 -4.67
C ILE A 111 -6.67 -4.11 -5.38
N ALA A 112 -6.38 -3.04 -4.64
CA ALA A 112 -5.71 -1.85 -5.17
C ALA A 112 -4.46 -1.58 -4.33
N ILE A 113 -3.36 -1.23 -4.99
CA ILE A 113 -2.06 -1.09 -4.32
C ILE A 113 -1.48 0.29 -4.61
N SER A 114 -0.99 0.93 -3.55
CA SER A 114 -0.48 2.30 -3.60
C SER A 114 0.73 2.45 -4.51
N HIS A 115 1.72 1.54 -4.41
CA HIS A 115 2.97 1.60 -5.17
C HIS A 115 3.79 0.30 -5.08
N PRO A 116 4.88 0.16 -5.87
CA PRO A 116 5.64 -1.08 -6.03
C PRO A 116 6.22 -1.76 -4.80
N HIS A 117 6.52 -1.03 -3.72
CA HIS A 117 7.00 -1.68 -2.49
C HIS A 117 5.94 -2.59 -1.87
N TYR A 118 4.66 -2.30 -2.11
CA TYR A 118 3.54 -3.02 -1.51
C TYR A 118 2.90 -4.04 -2.45
N TYR A 119 3.45 -4.23 -3.66
CA TYR A 119 3.02 -5.30 -4.58
C TYR A 119 3.21 -6.68 -3.97
N THR A 120 4.27 -6.86 -3.18
CA THR A 120 4.54 -8.06 -2.37
C THR A 120 4.16 -9.40 -3.03
N THR A 121 3.16 -10.10 -2.48
CA THR A 121 2.58 -11.36 -2.95
C THR A 121 1.19 -11.14 -3.54
N MET A 122 0.92 -9.99 -4.18
CA MET A 122 -0.39 -9.61 -4.73
C MET A 122 -1.04 -10.69 -5.61
N VAL A 123 -0.25 -11.47 -6.35
CA VAL A 123 -0.78 -12.56 -7.20
C VAL A 123 -1.31 -13.71 -6.34
N GLU A 124 -0.67 -14.01 -5.22
CA GLU A 124 -1.17 -15.03 -4.27
C GLU A 124 -2.46 -14.58 -3.61
N TRP A 125 -2.56 -13.30 -3.26
CA TRP A 125 -3.80 -12.68 -2.78
C TRP A 125 -4.91 -12.77 -3.84
N ALA A 126 -4.61 -12.37 -5.08
CA ALA A 126 -5.56 -12.43 -6.19
C ALA A 126 -6.07 -13.86 -6.43
N HIS A 127 -5.17 -14.85 -6.46
CA HIS A 127 -5.54 -16.26 -6.67
C HIS A 127 -6.30 -16.86 -5.48
N ALA A 128 -6.01 -16.43 -4.25
CA ALA A 128 -6.70 -16.93 -3.05
C ALA A 128 -8.17 -16.48 -2.99
N PHE A 129 -8.49 -15.30 -3.54
CA PHE A 129 -9.83 -14.72 -3.49
C PHE A 129 -10.53 -14.63 -4.85
N ASP A 130 -9.86 -14.99 -5.94
CA ASP A 130 -10.35 -14.90 -7.33
C ASP A 130 -10.78 -13.48 -7.72
N VAL A 131 -9.87 -12.51 -7.53
CA VAL A 131 -10.14 -11.07 -7.70
C VAL A 131 -9.09 -10.35 -8.55
N PRO A 132 -9.45 -9.22 -9.19
CA PRO A 132 -8.49 -8.38 -9.91
C PRO A 132 -7.57 -7.58 -8.98
N VAL A 133 -6.39 -7.23 -9.50
CA VAL A 133 -5.40 -6.33 -8.87
C VAL A 133 -5.22 -5.09 -9.73
N TYR A 134 -5.59 -3.93 -9.22
CA TYR A 134 -5.47 -2.65 -9.93
C TYR A 134 -4.13 -1.98 -9.64
N LEU A 135 -3.32 -1.79 -10.68
CA LEU A 135 -2.02 -1.11 -10.62
C LEU A 135 -1.96 0.03 -11.63
N HIS A 136 -1.32 1.14 -11.28
CA HIS A 136 -1.16 2.25 -12.22
C HIS A 136 -0.10 1.91 -13.30
N GLU A 137 -0.38 2.21 -14.58
CA GLU A 137 0.48 1.85 -15.71
C GLU A 137 1.91 2.40 -15.63
N ASN A 138 2.08 3.57 -15.01
CA ASN A 138 3.40 4.22 -14.83
C ASN A 138 4.36 3.37 -14.00
N ASP A 139 3.84 2.42 -13.22
CA ASP A 139 4.64 1.53 -12.40
C ASP A 139 4.72 0.09 -12.96
N GLN A 140 4.20 -0.17 -14.17
CA GLN A 140 4.16 -1.52 -14.76
C GLN A 140 5.54 -2.21 -14.82
N GLN A 141 6.60 -1.43 -15.00
CA GLN A 141 7.99 -1.91 -15.06
C GLN A 141 8.45 -2.58 -13.75
N TRP A 142 7.77 -2.30 -12.64
CA TRP A 142 8.07 -2.85 -11.31
C TRP A 142 7.32 -4.15 -11.01
N ILE A 143 6.49 -4.64 -11.93
CA ILE A 143 5.75 -5.90 -11.76
C ILE A 143 6.74 -7.08 -11.82
N GLY A 144 7.09 -7.60 -10.64
CA GLY A 144 8.04 -8.71 -10.50
C GLY A 144 7.49 -10.07 -10.95
N ARG A 145 6.17 -10.25 -10.86
CA ARG A 145 5.45 -11.45 -11.31
C ARG A 145 4.22 -11.02 -12.11
N PRO A 146 4.30 -11.05 -13.46
CA PRO A 146 3.13 -10.82 -14.32
C PRO A 146 2.09 -11.91 -14.11
N ASP A 147 0.81 -11.54 -14.13
CA ASP A 147 -0.32 -12.46 -14.00
C ASP A 147 -1.58 -11.87 -14.67
N PRO A 148 -2.48 -12.69 -15.26
CA PRO A 148 -3.72 -12.20 -15.87
C PRO A 148 -4.67 -11.47 -14.91
N SER A 149 -4.53 -11.66 -13.59
CA SER A 149 -5.35 -10.93 -12.61
C SER A 149 -4.98 -9.45 -12.48
N ILE A 150 -3.86 -9.01 -13.06
CA ILE A 150 -3.38 -7.63 -12.95
C ILE A 150 -4.05 -6.76 -14.01
N GLU A 151 -4.79 -5.76 -13.56
CA GLU A 151 -5.43 -4.74 -14.38
C GLU A 151 -4.65 -3.43 -14.28
N LEU A 152 -4.02 -3.04 -15.38
CA LEU A 152 -3.36 -1.74 -15.48
C LEU A 152 -4.39 -0.65 -15.75
N TRP A 153 -4.32 0.44 -15.00
CA TRP A 153 -5.12 1.62 -15.22
C TRP A 153 -4.27 2.86 -15.48
N THR A 154 -4.88 3.84 -16.14
CA THR A 154 -4.21 5.00 -16.73
C THR A 154 -4.88 6.29 -16.30
N GLY A 155 -4.13 7.39 -16.25
CA GLY A 155 -4.66 8.72 -15.97
C GLY A 155 -4.69 9.06 -14.49
N THR A 156 -5.43 10.11 -14.13
CA THR A 156 -5.38 10.66 -12.77
C THR A 156 -6.26 9.92 -11.78
N THR A 157 -7.41 9.38 -12.22
CA THR A 157 -8.37 8.71 -11.36
C THR A 157 -8.95 7.45 -11.99
N LEU A 158 -9.36 6.50 -11.13
CA LEU A 158 -10.13 5.32 -11.51
C LEU A 158 -11.17 5.02 -10.43
N ASP A 159 -12.44 4.91 -10.81
CA ASP A 159 -13.47 4.35 -9.94
C ASP A 159 -13.38 2.83 -9.97
N VAL A 160 -12.90 2.22 -8.87
CA VAL A 160 -12.80 0.75 -8.75
C VAL A 160 -14.09 0.14 -8.23
N SER A 161 -14.95 0.96 -7.62
CA SER A 161 -16.32 0.66 -7.26
C SER A 161 -17.14 1.96 -7.15
N PRO A 162 -18.47 1.90 -7.00
CA PRO A 162 -19.31 3.11 -6.86
C PRO A 162 -18.95 4.03 -5.69
N ASP A 163 -18.25 3.52 -4.68
CA ASP A 163 -17.92 4.16 -3.40
C ASP A 163 -16.39 4.23 -3.15
N LEU A 164 -15.55 3.76 -4.08
CA LEU A 164 -14.09 3.80 -3.95
C LEU A 164 -13.43 4.32 -5.23
N GLN A 165 -12.61 5.36 -5.07
CA GLN A 165 -11.86 5.96 -6.17
C GLN A 165 -10.36 5.94 -5.88
N LEU A 166 -9.58 5.52 -6.87
CA LEU A 166 -8.13 5.64 -6.87
C LEU A 166 -7.72 6.98 -7.46
N ILE A 167 -6.66 7.58 -6.91
CA ILE A 167 -6.11 8.86 -7.35
C ILE A 167 -4.59 8.71 -7.48
N ASN A 168 -4.05 8.90 -8.68
CA ASN A 168 -2.61 8.91 -8.92
C ASN A 168 -2.03 10.27 -8.52
N LEU A 169 -1.34 10.32 -7.38
CA LEU A 169 -0.65 11.53 -6.90
C LEU A 169 0.77 11.65 -7.46
N GLY A 170 1.36 10.52 -7.90
CA GLY A 170 2.71 10.48 -8.45
C GLY A 170 3.83 10.78 -7.44
N VAL A 171 3.52 10.79 -6.14
CA VAL A 171 4.49 10.91 -5.04
C VAL A 171 5.15 9.56 -4.81
N HIS A 172 6.46 9.55 -4.50
CA HIS A 172 7.28 8.35 -4.20
C HIS A 172 7.51 7.45 -5.43
N PHE A 173 6.44 7.12 -6.15
CA PHE A 173 6.48 6.49 -7.47
C PHE A 173 5.62 7.27 -8.46
N THR A 174 5.94 7.22 -9.75
CA THR A 174 5.15 7.92 -10.77
C THR A 174 3.73 7.36 -10.85
N GLY A 175 3.53 6.06 -10.58
CA GLY A 175 2.21 5.46 -10.39
C GLY A 175 1.68 5.53 -8.95
N GLY A 176 2.33 6.27 -8.04
CA GLY A 176 1.96 6.41 -6.64
C GLY A 176 0.50 6.82 -6.46
N THR A 177 -0.27 5.97 -5.80
CA THR A 177 -1.73 5.99 -5.75
C THR A 177 -2.23 6.08 -4.32
N VAL A 178 -3.33 6.81 -4.12
CA VAL A 178 -4.12 6.77 -2.88
C VAL A 178 -5.56 6.34 -3.21
N MET A 179 -6.28 5.80 -2.22
CA MET A 179 -7.70 5.48 -2.34
C MET A 179 -8.53 6.46 -1.50
N HIS A 180 -9.49 7.11 -2.13
CA HIS A 180 -10.51 7.91 -1.46
C HIS A 180 -11.77 7.07 -1.25
N TRP A 181 -12.27 7.10 -0.02
CA TRP A 181 -13.52 6.45 0.39
C TRP A 181 -14.44 7.50 1.02
N PRO A 182 -15.40 8.07 0.28
CA PRO A 182 -16.32 9.10 0.78
C PRO A 182 -17.15 8.64 1.97
N ASP A 183 -17.60 7.39 1.97
CA ASP A 183 -18.45 6.82 3.02
C ASP A 183 -17.65 6.35 4.25
N GLY A 184 -16.32 6.39 4.17
CA GLY A 184 -15.43 6.06 5.29
C GLY A 184 -15.65 6.97 6.49
N GLU A 185 -15.27 6.51 7.68
CA GLU A 185 -15.47 7.26 8.93
C GLU A 185 -16.93 7.70 9.14
N GLU A 186 -17.87 6.79 8.90
CA GLU A 186 -19.31 7.05 9.06
C GLU A 186 -19.79 8.21 8.17
N GLY A 187 -19.27 8.30 6.94
CA GLY A 187 -19.61 9.34 5.96
C GLY A 187 -18.82 10.65 6.10
N ARG A 188 -17.79 10.70 6.95
CA ARG A 188 -16.87 11.86 7.02
C ARG A 188 -15.72 11.79 6.00
N GLY A 189 -15.56 10.64 5.34
CA GLY A 189 -14.56 10.37 4.33
C GLY A 189 -13.22 9.92 4.92
N ALA A 190 -12.57 8.98 4.22
CA ALA A 190 -11.24 8.49 4.53
C ALA A 190 -10.33 8.52 3.29
N LEU A 191 -9.04 8.77 3.52
CA LEU A 191 -7.99 8.63 2.52
C LEU A 191 -7.02 7.54 2.96
N LEU A 192 -6.92 6.47 2.17
CA LEU A 192 -5.96 5.39 2.39
C LEU A 192 -4.73 5.66 1.52
N THR A 193 -3.57 5.79 2.15
CA THR A 193 -2.42 6.42 1.50
C THR A 193 -1.19 5.54 1.41
N GLY A 194 -1.15 4.43 2.13
CA GLY A 194 0.10 3.70 2.32
C GLY A 194 1.16 4.67 2.89
N ASP A 195 2.26 4.87 2.17
CA ASP A 195 3.26 5.90 2.46
C ASP A 195 3.36 7.00 1.38
N ILE A 196 2.46 7.02 0.38
CA ILE A 196 2.36 8.09 -0.63
C ILE A 196 2.08 9.44 0.03
N VAL A 197 1.24 9.41 1.06
CA VAL A 197 1.06 10.49 2.02
C VAL A 197 1.35 9.90 3.41
N GLN A 198 2.60 10.00 3.84
CA GLN A 198 3.09 9.35 5.04
C GLN A 198 2.61 10.07 6.30
N VAL A 199 1.76 9.42 7.11
CA VAL A 199 1.43 9.90 8.44
C VAL A 199 2.67 9.82 9.34
N VAL A 200 3.07 10.94 9.92
CA VAL A 200 4.27 11.02 10.78
C VAL A 200 3.95 10.56 12.22
N PRO A 201 4.95 10.25 13.08
CA PRO A 201 4.71 9.61 14.37
C PRO A 201 3.76 10.34 15.33
N ASP A 202 3.74 11.67 15.34
CA ASP A 202 2.84 12.45 16.19
C ASP A 202 1.42 12.61 15.61
N ARG A 203 1.20 12.14 14.37
CA ARG A 203 -0.08 12.14 13.64
C ARG A 203 -0.67 13.53 13.40
N THR A 204 0.11 14.59 13.56
CA THR A 204 -0.35 15.98 13.38
C THR A 204 -0.12 16.50 11.96
N HIS A 205 0.78 15.84 11.23
CA HIS A 205 1.23 16.18 9.88
C HIS A 205 1.40 14.93 9.03
N VAL A 206 1.60 15.15 7.74
CA VAL A 206 2.03 14.13 6.77
C VAL A 206 3.35 14.53 6.12
N GLY A 207 4.07 13.56 5.58
CA GLY A 207 5.33 13.74 4.84
C GLY A 207 5.22 13.21 3.41
N PHE A 208 6.07 13.76 2.54
CA PHE A 208 6.18 13.39 1.12
C PHE A 208 7.66 13.15 0.82
N MET A 209 8.01 11.92 0.45
CA MET A 209 9.38 11.55 0.13
C MET A 209 9.41 10.88 -1.23
N TYR A 210 10.50 11.13 -1.96
CA TYR A 210 10.84 10.31 -3.10
C TYR A 210 11.43 8.97 -2.63
N SER A 211 12.28 9.00 -1.59
CA SER A 211 12.85 7.79 -0.96
C SER A 211 12.84 7.92 0.56
N TYR A 212 12.05 7.10 1.25
CA TYR A 212 12.04 7.05 2.71
C TYR A 212 13.35 6.48 3.30
N PRO A 213 13.87 5.32 2.83
CA PRO A 213 15.07 4.73 3.43
C PRO A 213 16.34 5.55 3.21
N ASN A 214 16.43 6.27 2.09
CA ASN A 214 17.60 7.09 1.75
C ASN A 214 17.39 8.59 2.02
N LEU A 215 16.29 8.96 2.67
CA LEU A 215 15.99 10.32 3.11
C LEU A 215 15.98 11.34 1.96
N ILE A 216 15.47 10.96 0.78
CA ILE A 216 15.38 11.83 -0.38
C ILE A 216 14.01 12.52 -0.40
N PRO A 217 13.96 13.86 -0.22
CA PRO A 217 12.69 14.61 -0.26
C PRO A 217 12.04 14.54 -1.64
N GLU A 218 10.71 14.53 -1.70
CA GLU A 218 10.01 14.57 -2.99
C GLU A 218 10.16 15.93 -3.68
N ARG A 219 10.10 15.96 -5.01
CA ARG A 219 10.22 17.21 -5.76
C ARG A 219 9.10 18.19 -5.38
N PRO A 220 9.41 19.49 -5.17
CA PRO A 220 8.40 20.49 -4.82
C PRO A 220 7.21 20.55 -5.78
N SER A 221 7.44 20.34 -7.08
CA SER A 221 6.38 20.32 -8.09
C SER A 221 5.40 19.16 -7.89
N VAL A 222 5.90 17.98 -7.51
CA VAL A 222 5.08 16.78 -7.27
C VAL A 222 4.24 16.96 -6.00
N VAL A 223 4.84 17.47 -4.92
CA VAL A 223 4.09 17.74 -3.67
C VAL A 223 3.02 18.80 -3.86
N ARG A 224 3.31 19.86 -4.62
CA ARG A 224 2.32 20.88 -4.99
C ARG A 224 1.16 20.26 -5.76
N HIS A 225 1.48 19.48 -6.80
CA HIS A 225 0.48 18.82 -7.63
C HIS A 225 -0.40 17.86 -6.83
N ALA A 226 0.19 17.04 -5.94
CA ALA A 226 -0.56 16.13 -5.07
C ALA A 226 -1.54 16.88 -4.14
N ALA A 227 -1.11 18.01 -3.56
CA ALA A 227 -1.97 18.84 -2.72
C ALA A 227 -3.12 19.49 -3.51
N GLU A 228 -2.85 19.95 -4.73
CA GLU A 228 -3.86 20.50 -5.66
C GLU A 228 -4.87 19.42 -6.10
N LEU A 229 -4.41 18.20 -6.39
CA LEU A 229 -5.28 17.07 -6.74
C LEU A 229 -6.20 16.66 -5.59
N LEU A 230 -5.73 16.74 -4.34
CA LEU A 230 -6.51 16.37 -3.16
C LEU A 230 -7.42 17.50 -2.64
N GLU A 231 -7.30 18.72 -3.16
CA GLU A 231 -8.13 19.87 -2.77
C GLU A 231 -9.65 19.66 -2.91
N PRO A 232 -10.19 19.04 -3.98
CA PRO A 232 -11.63 18.85 -4.10
C PRO A 232 -12.17 17.69 -3.25
N TYR A 233 -11.32 16.88 -2.62
CA TYR A 233 -11.74 15.66 -1.91
C TYR A 233 -11.99 15.93 -0.42
N ALA A 234 -13.18 15.55 0.04
CA ALA A 234 -13.54 15.58 1.46
C ALA A 234 -13.14 14.28 2.16
N PHE A 235 -12.28 14.38 3.18
CA PHE A 235 -11.92 13.26 4.05
C PHE A 235 -11.45 13.78 5.41
N ASP A 236 -11.88 13.10 6.47
CA ASP A 236 -11.55 13.43 7.86
C ASP A 236 -10.39 12.58 8.39
N ALA A 237 -10.28 11.32 7.95
CA ALA A 237 -9.20 10.43 8.36
C ALA A 237 -8.19 10.15 7.22
N ILE A 238 -6.94 9.89 7.64
CA ILE A 238 -5.85 9.40 6.78
C ILE A 238 -5.30 8.11 7.37
N TYR A 239 -5.32 7.05 6.57
CA TYR A 239 -4.83 5.74 6.94
C TYR A 239 -3.51 5.44 6.21
N GLY A 240 -2.40 5.52 6.93
CA GLY A 240 -1.07 5.20 6.39
C GLY A 240 -0.72 3.71 6.44
N ALA A 241 0.50 3.38 6.01
CA ALA A 241 1.01 2.01 5.87
C ALA A 241 1.29 1.27 7.20
N TRP A 242 1.32 1.97 8.34
CA TRP A 242 1.68 1.37 9.64
C TRP A 242 0.47 1.29 10.58
N TRP A 243 0.46 0.27 11.46
CA TRP A 243 -0.61 0.02 12.44
C TRP A 243 -1.04 1.29 13.21
N ASP A 244 -0.07 2.08 13.65
CA ASP A 244 -0.28 3.28 14.44
C ASP A 244 -0.24 4.59 13.64
N ALA A 245 -0.09 4.53 12.32
CA ALA A 245 0.07 5.71 11.45
C ALA A 245 -1.29 6.16 10.90
N ILE A 246 -2.13 6.71 11.78
CA ILE A 246 -3.48 7.14 11.42
C ILE A 246 -3.74 8.56 11.94
N VAL A 247 -4.13 9.46 11.04
CA VAL A 247 -4.76 10.74 11.38
C VAL A 247 -6.26 10.50 11.47
N ARG A 248 -6.87 10.74 12.62
CA ARG A 248 -8.29 10.40 12.85
C ARG A 248 -9.27 11.47 12.42
N THR A 249 -8.83 12.73 12.46
CA THR A 249 -9.67 13.88 12.18
C THR A 249 -8.86 14.94 11.46
N ASP A 250 -9.55 15.84 10.76
CA ASP A 250 -8.97 16.99 10.05
C ASP A 250 -8.01 16.61 8.90
N GLY A 251 -8.13 15.37 8.39
CA GLY A 251 -7.27 14.76 7.38
C GLY A 251 -6.98 15.67 6.18
N HIS A 252 -8.03 16.22 5.57
CA HIS A 252 -7.89 17.16 4.46
C HIS A 252 -6.93 18.32 4.80
N ASN A 253 -7.18 19.04 5.89
CA ASN A 253 -6.36 20.17 6.29
C ASN A 253 -4.95 19.74 6.72
N VAL A 254 -4.78 18.49 7.19
CA VAL A 254 -3.47 17.92 7.53
C VAL A 254 -2.60 17.84 6.28
N VAL A 255 -3.14 17.33 5.19
CA VAL A 255 -2.44 17.28 3.90
C VAL A 255 -2.07 18.68 3.44
N GLN A 256 -3.05 19.59 3.40
CA GLN A 256 -2.84 20.95 2.87
C GLN A 256 -1.79 21.74 3.66
N ARG A 257 -1.87 21.73 4.99
CA ARG A 257 -0.88 22.43 5.83
C ARG A 257 0.50 21.79 5.77
N SER A 258 0.57 20.46 5.63
CA SER A 258 1.83 19.72 5.53
C SER A 258 2.53 19.99 4.21
N ALA A 259 1.80 20.01 3.09
CA ALA A 259 2.34 20.39 1.78
C ALA A 259 2.83 21.84 1.78
N LYS A 260 2.06 22.79 2.32
CA LYS A 260 2.50 24.18 2.46
C LYS A 260 3.77 24.32 3.29
N ARG A 261 3.81 23.64 4.45
CA ARG A 261 4.98 23.61 5.34
C ARG A 261 6.19 23.03 4.63
N TYR A 262 6.03 21.88 3.96
CA TYR A 262 7.06 21.22 3.18
C TYR A 262 7.68 22.17 2.14
N LEU A 263 6.84 22.77 1.30
CA LEU A 263 7.26 23.68 0.25
C LEU A 263 7.99 24.93 0.77
N THR A 264 7.78 25.31 2.02
CA THR A 264 8.50 26.45 2.64
C THR A 264 9.98 26.12 2.90
N TYR A 265 10.33 24.85 3.08
CA TYR A 265 11.70 24.41 3.38
C TYR A 265 12.49 23.93 2.16
N VAL A 266 11.82 23.54 1.08
CA VAL A 266 12.47 22.92 -0.09
C VAL A 266 12.34 23.71 -1.38
N SER A 267 11.67 24.86 -1.37
CA SER A 267 11.53 25.76 -2.54
C SER A 267 12.49 26.93 -2.49
#